data_AF-A0A2V2PWV7-F1
#
_entry.id   AF-A0A2V2PWV7-F1
#
_cell.length_a   1.000
_cell.length_b   1.000
_cell.length_c   1.000
_cell.angle_alpha   90.00
_cell.angle_beta   90.00
_cell.angle_gamma   90.00
#
_symmetry.space_group_name_H-M   'P 1'
#
loop_
_entity.id
_entity.type
_entity.pdbx_description
1 polymer ?
#
loop_
_entity_poly.entity_id
_entity_poly.type
_entity_poly.pdbx_seq_one_letter_code
_entity_poly.pdbx_strand_id
1 'polypeptide(L)'
;MGVAIPIPEDKREEVLSLARQGVARNEITRRTGVSTASVSRICEGEKVSFDRSATAAAVQARVVDLKAARLGLATSMPDDVQAARQRMHGADDNRAFLDGAKAVAALASTHVRLVAVDKDDATGTEAAKSMLGQLATALGVAAAEDVDQVEDGGSV
;
A
#
# COMPACT_ATOMS: atom_id res chain seq x y z
N MET A 1 35.11 2.66 -10.35
CA MET A 1 34.79 2.59 -8.90
C MET A 1 35.09 3.94 -8.29
N GLY A 2 34.07 4.72 -7.92
CA GLY A 2 34.28 6.03 -7.31
C GLY A 2 34.79 5.86 -5.89
N VAL A 3 36.02 6.29 -5.62
CA VAL A 3 36.58 6.32 -4.27
C VAL A 3 35.74 7.31 -3.46
N ALA A 4 34.94 6.80 -2.53
CA ALA A 4 34.24 7.63 -1.57
C ALA A 4 35.31 8.32 -0.73
N ILE A 5 35.51 9.62 -0.96
CA ILE A 5 36.42 10.44 -0.16
C ILE A 5 35.91 10.35 1.29
N PRO A 6 36.73 9.83 2.23
CA PRO A 6 36.36 9.79 3.64
C PRO A 6 36.03 11.20 4.11
N ILE A 7 34.91 11.33 4.84
CA ILE A 7 34.51 12.62 5.38
C ILE A 7 35.61 13.08 6.35
N PRO A 8 36.08 14.34 6.21
CA PRO A 8 37.03 14.93 7.14
C PRO A 8 36.60 14.76 8.61
N GLU A 9 37.55 14.47 9.50
CA GLU A 9 37.25 14.10 10.89
C GLU A 9 36.61 15.26 11.67
N ASP A 10 36.99 16.50 11.36
CA ASP A 10 36.38 17.74 11.87
C ASP A 10 34.88 17.81 11.54
N LYS A 11 34.49 17.43 10.32
CA LYS A 11 33.07 17.37 9.91
C LYS A 11 32.33 16.23 10.58
N ARG A 12 33.00 15.11 10.84
CA ARG A 12 32.43 13.98 11.59
C ARG A 12 32.14 14.39 13.03
N GLU A 13 33.06 15.07 13.68
CA GLU A 13 32.90 15.55 15.06
C GLU A 13 31.80 16.61 15.18
N GLU A 14 31.73 17.55 14.22
CA GLU A 14 30.65 18.55 14.13
C GLU A 14 29.26 17.88 14.03
N VAL A 15 29.12 16.87 13.16
CA VAL A 15 27.88 16.09 13.00
C VAL A 15 27.48 15.38 14.30
N LEU A 16 28.42 14.73 14.97
CA LEU A 16 28.16 14.00 16.23
C LEU A 16 27.77 14.95 17.36
N SER A 17 28.43 16.10 17.46
CA SER A 17 28.11 17.14 18.44
C SER A 17 26.67 17.62 18.25
N LEU A 18 26.28 17.97 17.03
CA LEU A 18 24.91 18.40 16.71
C LEU A 18 23.87 17.29 16.97
N ALA A 19 24.20 16.04 16.63
CA ALA A 19 23.29 14.91 16.86
C ALA A 19 23.07 14.64 18.36
N ARG A 20 24.13 14.73 19.19
CA ARG A 20 24.02 14.59 20.66
C ARG A 20 23.24 15.74 21.30
N GLN A 21 23.24 16.92 20.69
CA GLN A 21 22.41 18.06 21.09
C GLN A 21 20.93 17.92 20.68
N GLY A 22 20.56 16.84 19.99
CA GLY A 22 19.18 16.59 19.56
C GLY A 22 18.77 17.32 18.29
N VAL A 23 19.72 17.87 17.52
CA VAL A 23 19.42 18.54 16.25
C VAL A 23 18.95 17.50 15.20
N ALA A 24 17.87 17.81 14.50
CA ALA A 24 17.32 16.91 13.49
C ALA A 24 18.30 16.67 12.32
N ARG A 25 18.33 15.44 11.80
CA ARG A 25 19.23 15.01 10.70
C ARG A 25 19.27 15.97 9.51
N ASN A 26 18.11 16.44 9.04
CA ASN A 26 18.02 17.36 7.89
C ASN A 26 18.62 18.74 8.19
N GLU A 27 18.53 19.18 9.45
CA GLU A 27 19.12 20.43 9.90
C GLU A 27 20.64 20.31 10.01
N ILE A 28 21.15 19.15 10.44
CA ILE A 28 22.59 18.83 10.41
C ILE A 28 23.12 18.88 8.97
N THR A 29 22.42 18.27 8.01
CA THR A 29 22.78 18.34 6.58
C THR A 29 22.93 19.80 6.12
N ARG A 30 21.98 20.67 6.47
CA ARG A 30 22.00 22.10 6.08
C ARG A 30 23.17 22.87 6.69
N ARG A 31 23.49 22.62 7.96
CA ARG A 31 24.56 23.31 8.69
C ARG A 31 25.95 22.85 8.27
N THR A 32 26.13 21.54 8.14
CA THR A 32 27.44 20.94 7.93
C THR A 32 27.82 20.78 6.46
N GLY A 33 26.83 20.79 5.56
CA GLY A 33 26.99 20.44 4.14
C GLY A 33 27.17 18.94 3.88
N VAL A 34 27.14 18.10 4.93
CA VAL A 34 27.28 16.64 4.82
C VAL A 34 25.97 16.04 4.35
N SER A 35 26.03 15.13 3.36
CA SER A 35 24.83 14.50 2.82
C SER A 35 24.06 13.73 3.91
N THR A 36 22.74 13.72 3.77
CA THR A 36 21.81 13.08 4.71
C THR A 36 22.20 11.60 4.94
N ALA A 37 22.56 10.86 3.89
CA ALA A 37 23.01 9.47 3.97
C ALA A 37 24.30 9.31 4.80
N SER A 38 25.24 10.25 4.68
CA SER A 38 26.48 10.23 5.43
C SER A 38 26.30 10.60 6.90
N VAL A 39 25.44 11.57 7.23
CA VAL A 39 25.06 11.88 8.61
C VAL A 39 24.52 10.63 9.32
N SER A 40 23.64 9.86 8.66
CA SER A 40 23.13 8.61 9.22
C SER A 40 24.22 7.58 9.48
N ARG A 41 25.12 7.35 8.51
CA ARG A 41 26.23 6.39 8.69
C ARG A 41 27.17 6.78 9.83
N ILE A 42 27.44 8.08 10.00
CA ILE A 42 28.27 8.59 11.10
C ILE A 42 27.59 8.33 12.45
N CYS A 43 26.31 8.70 12.57
CA CYS A 43 25.57 8.50 13.82
C CYS A 43 25.37 7.01 14.15
N GLU A 44 25.14 6.16 13.15
CA GLU A 44 24.98 4.72 13.31
C GLU A 44 26.28 4.04 13.81
N GLY A 45 27.43 4.42 13.24
CA GLY A 45 28.74 3.92 13.69
C GLY A 45 29.06 4.27 15.15
N GLU A 46 28.58 5.42 15.61
CA GLU A 46 28.79 5.93 16.98
C GLU A 46 27.60 5.66 17.92
N LYS A 47 26.61 4.88 17.48
CA LYS A 47 25.39 4.53 18.24
C LYS A 47 24.60 5.74 18.75
N VAL A 48 24.66 6.87 18.04
CA VAL A 48 23.86 8.06 18.33
C VAL A 48 22.51 7.91 17.61
N SER A 49 21.43 7.83 18.40
CA SER A 49 20.07 7.76 17.86
C SER A 49 19.45 9.15 17.75
N PHE A 50 18.68 9.38 16.68
CA PHE A 50 17.83 10.56 16.56
C PHE A 50 16.51 10.33 17.29
N ASP A 51 16.08 11.29 18.10
CA ASP A 51 14.75 11.27 18.68
C ASP A 51 13.68 11.36 17.59
N ARG A 52 12.84 10.33 17.50
CA ARG A 52 11.73 10.24 16.55
C ARG A 52 10.40 10.70 17.15
N SER A 53 10.38 11.05 18.44
CA SER A 53 9.17 11.44 19.18
C SER A 53 8.41 12.59 18.51
N ALA A 54 9.15 13.59 18.01
CA ALA A 54 8.59 14.75 17.32
C ALA A 54 7.80 14.39 16.04
N THR A 55 8.21 13.32 15.33
CA THR A 55 7.49 12.84 14.14
C THR A 55 6.44 11.78 14.45
N ALA A 56 6.54 11.12 15.61
CA ALA A 56 5.63 10.04 16.00
C ALA A 56 4.20 10.54 16.10
N ALA A 57 3.95 11.68 16.76
CA ALA A 57 2.61 12.25 16.88
C ALA A 57 1.99 12.58 15.51
N ALA A 58 2.77 13.16 14.60
CA ALA A 58 2.31 13.49 13.24
C ALA A 58 2.00 12.23 12.42
N VAL A 59 2.83 11.18 12.54
CA VAL A 59 2.59 9.89 11.88
C VAL A 59 1.32 9.23 12.44
N GLN A 60 1.13 9.25 13.77
CA GLN A 60 -0.07 8.69 14.39
C GLN A 60 -1.34 9.43 13.95
N ALA A 61 -1.32 10.78 13.94
CA ALA A 61 -2.41 11.57 13.39
C ALA A 61 -2.72 11.18 11.94
N ARG A 62 -1.67 11.04 11.10
CA ARG A 62 -1.83 10.63 9.70
C ARG A 62 -2.44 9.23 9.55
N VAL A 63 -2.07 8.28 10.42
CA VAL A 63 -2.65 6.93 10.43
C VAL A 63 -4.13 6.98 10.76
N VAL A 64 -4.53 7.78 11.75
CA VAL A 64 -5.94 7.99 12.13
C VAL A 64 -6.72 8.59 10.95
N ASP A 65 -6.19 9.64 10.32
CA ASP A 65 -6.83 10.29 9.17
C ASP A 65 -7.02 9.33 8.00
N LEU A 66 -6.00 8.51 7.69
CA LEU A 66 -6.06 7.52 6.62
C LEU A 66 -7.08 6.42 6.92
N LYS A 67 -7.20 6.00 8.19
CA LYS A 67 -8.24 5.04 8.60
C LYS A 67 -9.64 5.63 8.42
N ALA A 68 -9.85 6.88 8.83
CA ALA A 68 -11.13 7.56 8.63
C ALA A 68 -11.48 7.70 7.14
N ALA A 69 -10.53 8.09 6.31
CA ALA A 69 -10.71 8.19 4.86
C ALA A 69 -11.04 6.83 4.22
N ARG A 70 -10.38 5.75 4.68
CA ARG A 70 -10.66 4.39 4.20
C ARG A 70 -12.08 3.94 4.55
N LEU A 71 -12.50 4.18 5.79
CA LEU A 71 -13.85 3.85 6.24
C LEU A 71 -14.90 4.61 5.42
N GLY A 72 -14.70 5.91 5.19
CA GLY A 72 -15.58 6.71 4.34
C GLY A 72 -15.73 6.14 2.93
N LEU A 73 -14.61 5.72 2.31
CA LEU A 73 -14.63 5.07 1.00
C LEU A 73 -15.34 3.71 1.03
N ALA A 74 -15.11 2.91 2.07
CA ALA A 74 -15.78 1.63 2.24
C ALA A 74 -17.30 1.82 2.37
N THR A 75 -17.75 2.86 3.07
CA THR A 75 -19.17 3.21 3.22
C THR A 75 -19.81 3.67 1.92
N SER A 76 -19.11 4.38 1.04
CA SER A 76 -19.68 4.87 -0.24
C SER A 76 -19.71 3.82 -1.35
N MET A 77 -18.84 2.80 -1.30
CA MET A 77 -18.72 1.81 -2.36
C MET A 77 -20.00 1.02 -2.70
N PRO A 78 -20.88 0.65 -1.75
CA PRO A 78 -22.16 0.03 -2.09
C PRO A 78 -23.03 0.89 -3.02
N ASP A 79 -23.03 2.21 -2.84
CA ASP A 79 -23.75 3.13 -3.72
C ASP A 79 -23.12 3.16 -5.12
N ASP A 80 -21.79 3.14 -5.21
CA ASP A 80 -21.07 3.04 -6.48
C ASP A 80 -21.38 1.72 -7.21
N VAL A 81 -21.44 0.60 -6.47
CA VAL A 81 -21.85 -0.71 -7.01
C VAL A 81 -23.27 -0.65 -7.54
N GLN A 82 -24.20 -0.03 -6.81
CA GLN A 82 -25.57 0.13 -7.24
C GLN A 82 -25.67 0.98 -8.51
N ALA A 83 -24.93 2.09 -8.59
CA ALA A 83 -24.88 2.95 -9.77
C ALA A 83 -24.29 2.21 -10.99
N ALA A 84 -23.23 1.42 -10.80
CA ALA A 84 -22.66 0.59 -11.86
C ALA A 84 -23.65 -0.49 -12.32
N ARG A 85 -24.39 -1.11 -11.39
CA ARG A 85 -25.43 -2.11 -11.68
C ARG A 85 -26.59 -1.51 -12.47
N GLN A 86 -27.03 -0.30 -12.14
CA GLN A 86 -28.06 0.41 -12.90
C GLN A 86 -27.60 0.68 -14.34
N ARG A 87 -26.36 1.16 -14.52
CA ARG A 87 -25.77 1.35 -15.85
C ARG A 87 -25.68 0.05 -16.65
N MET A 88 -25.29 -1.05 -16.02
CA MET A 88 -25.24 -2.38 -16.64
C MET A 88 -26.62 -2.84 -17.14
N HIS A 89 -27.67 -2.67 -16.32
CA HIS A 89 -29.04 -3.07 -16.71
C HIS A 89 -29.66 -2.17 -17.79
N GLY A 90 -29.23 -0.92 -17.89
CA GLY A 90 -29.66 0.02 -18.92
C GLY A 90 -28.82 -0.02 -20.20
N ALA A 91 -27.93 -1.00 -20.37
CA ALA A 91 -27.04 -1.07 -21.51
C ALA A 91 -27.79 -1.48 -22.80
N ASP A 92 -27.58 -0.72 -23.88
CA ASP A 92 -28.19 -0.99 -25.20
C ASP A 92 -27.42 -2.05 -26.00
N ASP A 93 -26.17 -2.35 -25.62
CA ASP A 93 -25.33 -3.33 -26.30
C ASP A 93 -24.51 -4.20 -25.32
N ASN A 94 -24.01 -5.31 -25.85
CA ASN A 94 -23.25 -6.29 -25.09
C ASN A 94 -21.95 -5.73 -24.51
N ARG A 95 -21.31 -4.76 -25.19
CA ARG A 95 -20.05 -4.19 -24.73
C ARG A 95 -20.28 -3.32 -23.49
N ALA A 96 -21.27 -2.44 -23.55
CA ALA A 96 -21.68 -1.59 -22.44
C ALA A 96 -22.16 -2.44 -21.23
N PHE A 97 -22.87 -3.54 -21.49
CA PHE A 97 -23.24 -4.50 -20.45
C PHE A 97 -22.00 -5.12 -19.79
N LEU A 98 -21.06 -5.65 -20.58
CA LEU A 98 -19.83 -6.26 -20.07
C LEU A 98 -18.96 -5.27 -19.31
N ASP A 99 -18.86 -4.03 -19.77
CA ASP A 99 -18.11 -2.98 -19.07
C ASP A 99 -18.77 -2.64 -17.73
N GLY A 100 -20.11 -2.58 -17.67
CA GLY A 100 -20.87 -2.44 -16.43
C GLY A 100 -20.68 -3.61 -15.45
N ALA A 101 -20.73 -4.85 -15.95
CA ALA A 101 -20.51 -6.05 -15.15
C ALA A 101 -19.09 -6.09 -14.54
N LYS A 102 -18.06 -5.72 -15.32
CA LYS A 102 -16.68 -5.58 -14.84
C LYS A 102 -16.57 -4.51 -13.76
N ALA A 103 -17.22 -3.36 -13.93
CA ALA A 103 -17.22 -2.29 -12.93
C ALA A 103 -17.86 -2.75 -11.61
N VAL A 104 -19.01 -3.45 -11.66
CA VAL A 104 -19.66 -4.06 -10.49
C VAL A 104 -18.71 -5.02 -9.78
N ALA A 105 -18.08 -5.95 -10.51
CA ALA A 105 -17.14 -6.91 -9.93
C ALA A 105 -15.91 -6.23 -9.29
N ALA A 106 -15.34 -5.22 -9.96
CA ALA A 106 -14.20 -4.48 -9.46
C ALA A 106 -14.53 -3.70 -8.18
N LEU A 107 -15.66 -3.00 -8.14
CA LEU A 107 -16.10 -2.22 -6.98
C LEU A 107 -16.46 -3.13 -5.80
N ALA A 108 -17.23 -4.20 -6.03
CA ALA A 108 -17.59 -5.15 -4.99
C ALA A 108 -16.35 -5.84 -4.39
N SER A 109 -15.41 -6.29 -5.23
CA SER A 109 -14.17 -6.91 -4.73
C SER A 109 -13.30 -5.92 -3.94
N THR A 110 -13.31 -4.64 -4.32
CA THR A 110 -12.54 -3.61 -3.62
C THR A 110 -13.19 -3.26 -2.29
N HIS A 111 -14.52 -3.19 -2.22
CA HIS A 111 -15.24 -2.99 -0.97
C HIS A 111 -14.91 -4.08 0.05
N VAL A 112 -14.94 -5.36 -0.37
CA VAL A 112 -14.55 -6.49 0.49
C VAL A 112 -13.12 -6.34 1.02
N ARG A 113 -12.17 -5.95 0.16
CA ARG A 113 -10.78 -5.70 0.57
C ARG A 113 -10.65 -4.55 1.56
N LEU A 114 -11.32 -3.42 1.33
CA LEU A 114 -11.26 -2.27 2.22
C LEU A 114 -11.84 -2.60 3.60
N VAL A 115 -12.99 -3.29 3.64
CA VAL A 115 -13.61 -3.75 4.89
C VAL A 115 -12.71 -4.76 5.61
N ALA A 116 -12.02 -5.64 4.89
CA ALA A 116 -11.11 -6.60 5.49
C ALA A 116 -9.89 -5.93 6.14
N VAL A 117 -9.29 -4.95 5.46
CA VAL A 117 -8.13 -4.18 5.99
C VAL A 117 -8.51 -3.40 7.25
N ASP A 118 -9.76 -2.95 7.38
CA ASP A 118 -10.21 -2.25 8.60
C ASP A 118 -10.62 -3.19 9.73
N LYS A 119 -10.91 -4.47 9.45
CA LYS A 119 -11.17 -5.51 10.47
C LYS A 119 -9.89 -6.03 11.14
N ASP A 120 -8.71 -5.63 10.66
CA ASP A 120 -7.43 -6.05 11.24
C ASP A 120 -7.07 -5.33 12.55
N ASP A 121 -7.45 -5.98 13.65
CA ASP A 121 -6.52 -6.31 14.72
C ASP A 121 -5.77 -7.60 14.31
N ALA A 122 -4.62 -7.48 13.63
CA ALA A 122 -3.61 -8.52 13.30
C ALA A 122 -4.05 -9.88 12.67
N THR A 123 -5.33 -10.19 12.51
CA THR A 123 -5.87 -11.51 12.16
C THR A 123 -6.71 -11.54 10.88
N GLY A 124 -7.19 -10.39 10.41
CA GLY A 124 -8.04 -10.22 9.22
C GLY A 124 -7.28 -10.23 7.89
N THR A 125 -6.01 -9.83 7.85
CA THR A 125 -5.25 -9.62 6.61
C THR A 125 -4.84 -10.96 6.02
N GLU A 126 -4.39 -11.88 6.88
CA GLU A 126 -4.08 -13.24 6.48
C GLU A 126 -5.34 -14.03 6.10
N ALA A 127 -6.46 -13.80 6.80
CA ALA A 127 -7.75 -14.37 6.41
C ALA A 127 -8.21 -13.85 5.03
N ALA A 128 -8.08 -12.55 4.77
CA ALA A 128 -8.44 -11.96 3.48
C ALA A 128 -7.56 -12.45 2.32
N LYS A 129 -6.26 -12.59 2.54
CA LYS A 129 -5.34 -13.19 1.55
C LYS A 129 -5.72 -14.65 1.25
N SER A 130 -6.07 -15.41 2.28
CA SER A 130 -6.52 -16.81 2.14
C SER A 130 -7.81 -16.91 1.32
N MET A 131 -8.81 -16.06 1.61
CA MET A 131 -10.06 -16.02 0.86
C MET A 131 -9.87 -15.61 -0.61
N LEU A 132 -8.97 -14.66 -0.89
CA LEU A 132 -8.63 -14.27 -2.27
C LEU A 132 -7.87 -15.38 -3.01
N GLY A 133 -7.00 -16.12 -2.32
CA GLY A 133 -6.35 -17.31 -2.87
C GLY A 133 -7.38 -18.38 -3.25
N GLN A 134 -8.34 -18.65 -2.38
CA GLN A 134 -9.43 -19.61 -2.64
C GLN A 134 -10.30 -19.18 -3.83
N LEU A 135 -10.62 -17.89 -3.94
CA LEU A 135 -11.39 -17.35 -5.06
C LEU A 135 -10.62 -17.43 -6.39
N ALA A 136 -9.33 -17.10 -6.39
CA ALA A 136 -8.48 -17.21 -7.58
C ALA A 136 -8.35 -18.67 -8.05
N THR A 137 -8.23 -19.61 -7.11
CA THR A 137 -8.25 -21.05 -7.41
C THR A 137 -9.59 -21.47 -8.02
N ALA A 138 -10.72 -21.05 -7.43
CA ALA A 138 -12.05 -21.40 -7.94
C ALA A 138 -12.29 -20.86 -9.36
N LEU A 139 -11.87 -19.63 -9.65
CA LEU A 139 -11.91 -19.04 -10.99
C LEU A 139 -11.00 -19.78 -11.98
N GLY A 140 -9.82 -20.22 -11.54
CA GLY A 140 -8.90 -21.02 -12.37
C GLY A 140 -9.44 -22.41 -12.71
N VAL A 141 -10.14 -23.05 -11.78
CA VAL A 141 -10.81 -24.35 -12.00
C VAL A 141 -11.98 -24.19 -12.96
N ALA A 142 -12.85 -23.20 -12.75
CA ALA A 142 -13.97 -22.95 -13.66
C ALA A 142 -13.51 -22.63 -15.10
N ALA A 143 -12.42 -21.87 -15.25
CA ALA A 143 -11.83 -21.58 -16.56
C ALA A 143 -11.19 -22.80 -17.23
N ALA A 144 -10.79 -23.83 -16.47
CA ALA A 144 -10.27 -25.09 -17.01
C ALA A 144 -11.39 -26.05 -17.41
N GLU A 145 -12.49 -26.09 -16.64
CA GLU A 145 -13.69 -26.90 -16.96
C GLU A 145 -14.39 -26.43 -18.24
N ASP A 146 -14.38 -25.12 -18.53
CA ASP A 146 -14.91 -24.54 -19.78
C ASP A 146 -14.06 -24.92 -21.02
N VAL A 147 -12.79 -25.31 -20.86
CA VAL A 147 -11.93 -25.73 -21.98
C VAL A 147 -12.15 -27.21 -22.32
N ASP A 148 -12.36 -28.08 -21.32
CA ASP A 148 -12.61 -29.51 -21.52
C ASP A 148 -13.99 -29.80 -22.14
N GLN A 149 -15.02 -28.98 -21.88
CA GLN A 149 -16.36 -29.19 -22.46
C GLN A 149 -16.46 -28.87 -23.97
N VAL A 150 -15.45 -28.22 -24.57
CA VAL A 150 -15.45 -27.88 -26.00
C VAL A 150 -14.90 -29.04 -26.85
N GLU A 151 -14.13 -29.98 -26.27
CA GLU A 151 -13.47 -31.05 -27.04
C GLU A 151 -14.33 -32.32 -27.23
N ASP A 152 -15.40 -32.53 -26.45
CA ASP A 152 -16.20 -33.78 -26.49
C ASP A 152 -17.51 -33.66 -27.30
N GLY A 153 -17.75 -32.51 -27.96
CA GLY A 153 -18.96 -32.23 -28.74
C GLY A 153 -18.89 -32.53 -30.25
N GLY A 154 -17.79 -33.13 -30.73
CA GLY A 154 -17.50 -33.29 -32.15
C GLY A 154 -17.38 -34.75 -32.61
N SER A 155 -18.49 -35.49 -32.67
CA SER A 155 -18.56 -36.71 -33.48
C SER A 155 -19.98 -36.86 -34.08
N VAL A 156 -20.07 -36.65 -35.39
CA VAL A 156 -21.18 -37.07 -36.28
C VAL A 156 -20.71 -38.30 -37.03
#